data_AF-A0A231HAB1-F1
#
_entry.id   AF-A0A231HAB1-F1
#
_cell.length_a   1.000
_cell.length_b   1.000
_cell.length_c   1.000
_cell.angle_alpha   90.00
_cell.angle_beta   90.00
_cell.angle_gamma   90.00
#
_symmetry.space_group_name_H-M   'P 1'
#
loop_
_entity.id
_entity.type
_entity.pdbx_description
1 polymer ?
#
loop_
_entity_poly.entity_id
_entity_poly.type
_entity_poly.pdbx_seq_one_letter_code
_entity_poly.pdbx_strand_id
1 'polypeptide(L)'
;MLGDEPISDAYAANAEFWIRIVRDDLDPYRSGLTDPALLALIGDCAGLHILDAGCGEGCLTRELITRGAGFVDGVDTCAEFVAAAASHPAHDPARARFRQADVAALPLPDDSVDLVVASRLPHGLSDPGRRFVEFARVVRPAGRLVMVTMHRATALRGRGDALPRRLRASVVFTGSDDRDAHHRRIRDHRHA
;
A
#
# COMPACT_ATOMS: atom_id res chain seq x y z
N MET A 1 -17.11 -3.41 10.34
CA MET A 1 -17.28 -3.86 8.94
C MET A 1 -15.96 -3.62 8.24
N LEU A 2 -15.49 -4.55 7.40
CA LEU A 2 -14.17 -4.51 6.74
C LEU A 2 -14.33 -3.95 5.32
N GLY A 3 -13.79 -2.77 5.03
CA GLY A 3 -13.81 -2.15 3.70
C GLY A 3 -15.20 -1.69 3.21
N ASP A 4 -15.26 -1.15 1.99
CA ASP A 4 -16.53 -1.01 1.27
C ASP A 4 -16.95 -2.37 0.72
N GLU A 5 -18.11 -2.86 1.17
CA GLU A 5 -18.63 -4.21 0.90
C GLU A 5 -18.57 -4.59 -0.59
N PRO A 6 -19.05 -3.78 -1.57
CA PRO A 6 -19.12 -4.26 -2.95
C PRO A 6 -17.76 -4.54 -3.60
N ILE A 7 -16.72 -3.78 -3.24
CA ILE A 7 -15.38 -3.96 -3.82
C ILE A 7 -14.64 -5.10 -3.12
N SER A 8 -14.72 -5.16 -1.78
CA SER A 8 -14.08 -6.22 -1.02
C SER A 8 -14.67 -7.59 -1.38
N ASP A 9 -16.00 -7.66 -1.55
CA ASP A 9 -16.70 -8.87 -1.99
C ASP A 9 -16.29 -9.28 -3.41
N ALA A 10 -16.12 -8.32 -4.32
CA ALA A 10 -15.66 -8.60 -5.67
C ALA A 10 -14.23 -9.19 -5.69
N TYR A 11 -13.33 -8.69 -4.83
CA TYR A 11 -12.00 -9.29 -4.69
C TYR A 11 -12.06 -10.69 -4.10
N ALA A 12 -12.84 -10.90 -3.03
CA ALA A 12 -13.02 -12.23 -2.44
C ALA A 12 -13.59 -13.24 -3.44
N ALA A 13 -14.65 -12.87 -4.16
CA ALA A 13 -15.27 -13.71 -5.18
C ALA A 13 -14.33 -14.08 -6.35
N ASN A 14 -13.28 -13.30 -6.59
CA ASN A 14 -12.32 -13.50 -7.67
C ASN A 14 -10.89 -13.76 -7.15
N ALA A 15 -10.72 -14.10 -5.88
CA ALA A 15 -9.42 -14.14 -5.23
C ALA A 15 -8.46 -15.13 -5.92
N GLU A 16 -8.95 -16.32 -6.29
CA GLU A 16 -8.14 -17.33 -6.99
C GLU A 16 -7.59 -16.80 -8.33
N PHE A 17 -8.42 -16.09 -9.10
CA PHE A 17 -8.01 -15.48 -10.35
C PHE A 17 -6.91 -14.44 -10.12
N TRP A 18 -7.08 -13.55 -9.15
CA TRP A 18 -6.08 -12.53 -8.85
C TRP A 18 -4.77 -13.10 -8.31
N ILE A 19 -4.85 -14.13 -7.45
CA ILE A 19 -3.68 -14.87 -6.96
C ILE A 19 -2.90 -15.45 -8.14
N ARG A 20 -3.59 -16.08 -9.10
CA ARG A 20 -2.96 -16.61 -10.32
C ARG A 20 -2.30 -15.51 -11.14
N ILE A 21 -3.00 -14.40 -11.40
CA ILE A 21 -2.45 -13.27 -12.16
C ILE A 21 -1.14 -12.77 -11.55
N VAL A 22 -1.07 -12.66 -10.22
CA VAL A 22 0.14 -12.19 -9.53
C VAL A 22 1.25 -13.25 -9.53
N ARG A 23 0.93 -14.51 -9.24
CA ARG A 23 1.93 -15.59 -9.11
C ARG A 23 2.54 -16.00 -10.45
N ASP A 24 1.75 -15.97 -11.51
CA ASP A 24 2.19 -16.32 -12.86
C ASP A 24 2.73 -15.10 -13.63
N ASP A 25 2.88 -13.96 -12.95
CA ASP A 25 3.33 -12.68 -13.50
C ASP A 25 2.58 -12.23 -14.77
N LEU A 26 1.26 -12.38 -14.77
CA LEU A 26 0.39 -12.09 -15.92
C LEU A 26 -0.10 -10.63 -15.97
N ASP A 27 0.46 -9.74 -15.14
CA ASP A 27 0.17 -8.31 -15.12
C ASP A 27 1.44 -7.51 -15.51
N PRO A 28 1.65 -7.25 -16.81
CA PRO A 28 2.85 -6.53 -17.29
C PRO A 28 2.85 -5.05 -16.91
N TYR A 29 1.69 -4.46 -16.61
CA TYR A 29 1.62 -3.09 -16.10
C TYR A 29 2.17 -3.03 -14.68
N ARG A 30 1.87 -4.05 -13.86
CA ARG A 30 2.45 -4.18 -12.54
C ARG A 30 3.96 -4.37 -12.61
N SER A 31 4.42 -5.44 -13.26
CA SER A 31 5.84 -5.82 -13.24
C SER A 31 6.73 -4.89 -14.06
N GLY A 32 6.22 -4.33 -15.16
CA GLY A 32 6.98 -3.47 -16.05
C GLY A 32 6.94 -1.97 -15.73
N LEU A 33 5.88 -1.48 -15.09
CA LEU A 33 5.67 -0.03 -14.89
C LEU A 33 5.54 0.36 -13.42
N THR A 34 4.58 -0.21 -12.69
CA THR A 34 4.24 0.31 -11.36
C THR A 34 5.21 -0.14 -10.28
N ASP A 35 5.58 -1.42 -10.27
CA ASP A 35 6.46 -1.96 -9.24
C ASP A 35 7.86 -1.34 -9.31
N PRO A 36 8.51 -1.21 -10.49
CA PRO A 36 9.80 -0.52 -10.58
C PRO A 36 9.76 0.92 -10.05
N ALA A 37 8.71 1.69 -10.39
CA ALA A 37 8.55 3.05 -9.92
C ALA A 37 8.30 3.13 -8.41
N LEU A 38 7.47 2.23 -7.88
CA LEU A 38 7.19 2.10 -6.46
C LEU A 38 8.47 1.79 -5.68
N LEU A 39 9.20 0.77 -6.11
CA LEU A 39 10.44 0.33 -5.48
C LEU A 39 11.52 1.41 -5.54
N ALA A 40 11.62 2.17 -6.63
CA ALA A 40 12.52 3.32 -6.72
C ALA A 40 12.17 4.43 -5.71
N LEU A 41 10.89 4.67 -5.42
CA LEU A 41 10.46 5.63 -4.38
C LEU A 41 10.67 5.10 -2.95
N ILE A 42 10.48 3.79 -2.75
CA ILE A 42 10.79 3.10 -1.49
C ILE A 42 12.29 3.22 -1.19
N GLY A 43 13.16 3.09 -2.18
CA GLY A 43 14.60 3.23 -1.98
C GLY A 43 15.15 2.16 -1.03
N ASP A 44 16.15 2.54 -0.22
CA ASP A 44 16.68 1.65 0.82
C ASP A 44 15.64 1.44 1.92
N CYS A 45 15.36 0.17 2.21
CA CYS A 45 14.43 -0.26 3.25
C CYS A 45 15.06 -1.25 4.23
N ALA A 46 16.38 -1.42 4.21
CA ALA A 46 17.08 -2.33 5.08
C ALA A 46 16.77 -2.05 6.56
N GLY A 47 16.37 -3.10 7.29
CA GLY A 47 16.04 -3.03 8.71
C GLY A 47 14.74 -2.29 9.07
N LEU A 48 14.04 -1.69 8.10
CA LEU A 48 12.80 -0.97 8.37
C LEU A 48 11.66 -1.91 8.77
N HIS A 49 10.78 -1.41 9.65
CA HIS A 49 9.47 -1.98 9.91
C HIS A 49 8.45 -1.33 8.98
N ILE A 50 7.84 -2.12 8.10
CA ILE A 50 7.00 -1.64 7.00
C ILE A 50 5.55 -2.14 7.17
N LEU A 51 4.58 -1.30 6.88
CA LEU A 51 3.19 -1.70 6.60
C LEU A 51 2.98 -1.82 5.09
N ASP A 52 2.63 -3.00 4.61
CA ASP A 52 2.11 -3.25 3.26
C ASP A 52 0.57 -3.20 3.30
N ALA A 53 0.01 -2.04 2.96
CA ALA A 53 -1.41 -1.73 3.06
C ALA A 53 -2.16 -2.11 1.77
N GLY A 54 -3.02 -3.12 1.87
CA GLY A 54 -3.61 -3.82 0.72
C GLY A 54 -2.63 -4.83 0.13
N CYS A 55 -2.04 -5.68 0.98
CA CYS A 55 -0.92 -6.54 0.59
C CYS A 55 -1.28 -7.65 -0.41
N GLY A 56 -2.58 -7.93 -0.62
CA GLY A 56 -3.05 -9.02 -1.47
C GLY A 56 -2.42 -10.35 -1.05
N GLU A 57 -2.00 -11.15 -2.03
CA GLU A 57 -1.32 -12.43 -1.76
C GLU A 57 0.15 -12.28 -1.30
N GLY A 58 0.60 -11.05 -1.02
CA GLY A 58 1.89 -10.79 -0.36
C GLY A 58 3.09 -10.68 -1.30
N CYS A 59 2.90 -10.53 -2.62
CA CYS A 59 4.01 -10.37 -3.58
C CYS A 59 4.95 -9.22 -3.18
N LEU A 60 4.41 -8.02 -2.93
CA LEU A 60 5.20 -6.87 -2.54
C LEU A 60 5.87 -7.06 -1.17
N THR A 61 5.14 -7.61 -0.19
CA THR A 61 5.71 -7.99 1.11
C THR A 61 6.96 -8.87 0.96
N ARG A 62 6.91 -9.95 0.16
CA ARG A 62 8.06 -10.83 -0.07
C ARG A 62 9.23 -10.11 -0.74
N GLU A 63 8.91 -9.21 -1.64
CA GLU A 63 9.88 -8.40 -2.39
C GLU A 63 10.56 -7.35 -1.49
N LEU A 64 9.86 -6.80 -0.49
CA LEU A 64 10.42 -5.94 0.56
C LEU A 64 11.34 -6.72 1.51
N ILE A 65 10.93 -7.93 1.91
CA ILE A 65 11.75 -8.85 2.71
C ILE A 65 13.06 -9.20 2.00
N THR A 66 13.00 -9.48 0.69
CA THR A 66 14.18 -9.75 -0.14
C THR A 66 15.12 -8.55 -0.20
N ARG A 67 14.60 -7.33 -0.18
CA ARG A 67 15.40 -6.08 -0.11
C ARG A 67 15.97 -5.75 1.27
N GLY A 68 15.72 -6.58 2.27
CA GLY A 68 16.30 -6.42 3.60
C GLY A 68 15.41 -5.70 4.61
N ALA A 69 14.13 -5.47 4.32
CA ALA A 69 13.18 -4.98 5.32
C ALA A 69 13.25 -5.84 6.60
N GLY A 70 13.33 -5.19 7.76
CA GLY A 70 13.48 -5.89 9.04
C GLY A 70 12.22 -6.68 9.39
N PHE A 71 11.06 -6.05 9.22
CA PHE A 71 9.76 -6.68 9.45
C PHE A 71 8.68 -6.05 8.56
N VAL A 72 7.73 -6.85 8.06
CA VAL A 72 6.60 -6.35 7.26
C VAL A 72 5.26 -6.82 7.82
N ASP A 73 4.41 -5.87 8.22
CA ASP A 73 2.99 -6.13 8.48
C ASP A 73 2.21 -5.98 7.17
N GLY A 74 1.66 -7.09 6.66
CA GLY A 74 0.73 -7.07 5.53
C GLY A 74 -0.71 -7.02 6.01
N VAL A 75 -1.50 -6.09 5.49
CA VAL A 75 -2.93 -5.95 5.80
C VAL A 75 -3.74 -5.98 4.52
N ASP A 76 -4.80 -6.79 4.48
CA ASP A 76 -5.77 -6.82 3.39
C ASP A 76 -7.17 -7.14 3.94
N THR A 77 -8.24 -6.74 3.24
CA THR A 77 -9.62 -7.06 3.66
C THR A 77 -10.05 -8.45 3.21
N CYS A 78 -9.44 -9.00 2.15
CA CYS A 78 -9.75 -10.32 1.60
C CYS A 78 -9.04 -11.44 2.39
N ALA A 79 -9.83 -12.33 3.00
CA ALA A 79 -9.30 -13.43 3.80
C ALA A 79 -8.50 -14.43 2.96
N GLU A 80 -8.93 -14.68 1.73
CA GLU A 80 -8.30 -15.59 0.78
C GLU A 80 -6.90 -15.11 0.40
N PHE A 81 -6.73 -13.80 0.20
CA PHE A 81 -5.42 -13.17 -0.04
C PHE A 81 -4.49 -13.32 1.16
N VAL A 82 -4.98 -13.00 2.37
CA VAL A 82 -4.20 -13.14 3.61
C VAL A 82 -3.78 -14.61 3.82
N ALA A 83 -4.68 -15.56 3.60
CA ALA A 83 -4.39 -16.99 3.70
C ALA A 83 -3.37 -17.44 2.64
N ALA A 84 -3.50 -16.98 1.40
CA ALA A 84 -2.55 -17.27 0.32
C ALA A 84 -1.15 -16.68 0.61
N ALA A 85 -1.09 -15.49 1.20
CA ALA A 85 0.16 -14.84 1.57
C ALA A 85 0.86 -15.59 2.71
N ALA A 86 0.12 -15.97 3.76
CA ALA A 86 0.65 -16.69 4.91
C ALA A 86 1.05 -18.14 4.60
N SER A 87 0.43 -18.77 3.60
CA SER A 87 0.75 -20.15 3.16
C SER A 87 1.83 -20.21 2.06
N HIS A 88 2.30 -19.07 1.57
CA HIS A 88 3.29 -19.04 0.50
C HIS A 88 4.62 -19.70 0.96
N PRO A 89 5.27 -20.57 0.17
CA PRO A 89 6.48 -21.30 0.60
C PRO A 89 7.66 -20.41 1.01
N ALA A 90 7.79 -19.24 0.37
CA ALA A 90 8.81 -18.23 0.70
C ALA A 90 8.41 -17.28 1.86
N HIS A 91 7.28 -17.52 2.53
CA HIS A 91 6.88 -16.73 3.69
C HIS A 91 7.76 -17.08 4.90
N ASP A 92 8.33 -16.05 5.53
CA ASP A 92 9.01 -16.17 6.81
C ASP A 92 8.16 -15.49 7.90
N PRO A 93 7.53 -16.25 8.82
CA PRO A 93 6.69 -15.69 9.88
C PRO A 93 7.48 -14.89 10.93
N ALA A 94 8.82 -15.01 10.96
CA ALA A 94 9.67 -14.17 11.81
C ALA A 94 9.88 -12.78 11.21
N ARG A 95 9.71 -12.63 9.89
CA ARG A 95 9.96 -11.37 9.16
C ARG A 95 8.70 -10.72 8.60
N ALA A 96 7.60 -11.45 8.47
CA ALA A 96 6.35 -10.89 8.01
C ALA A 96 5.14 -11.44 8.77
N ARG A 97 4.08 -10.63 8.88
CA ARG A 97 2.78 -11.08 9.42
C ARG A 97 1.64 -10.52 8.60
N PHE A 98 0.72 -11.39 8.19
CA PHE A 98 -0.47 -11.01 7.45
C PHE A 98 -1.70 -10.97 8.37
N ARG A 99 -2.53 -9.93 8.23
CA ARG A 99 -3.78 -9.77 8.99
C ARG A 99 -4.91 -9.39 8.07
N GLN A 100 -6.06 -10.02 8.29
CA GLN A 100 -7.31 -9.54 7.70
C GLN A 100 -7.79 -8.32 8.49
N ALA A 101 -7.70 -7.14 7.90
CA ALA A 101 -8.19 -5.90 8.50
C ALA A 101 -8.46 -4.83 7.44
N ASP A 102 -9.22 -3.82 7.82
CA ASP A 102 -9.39 -2.61 7.03
C ASP A 102 -8.27 -1.62 7.38
N VAL A 103 -7.65 -1.02 6.37
CA VAL A 103 -6.65 0.04 6.55
C VAL A 103 -7.25 1.31 7.17
N ALA A 104 -8.58 1.46 7.18
CA ALA A 104 -9.30 2.50 7.91
C ALA A 104 -9.46 2.20 9.41
N ALA A 105 -9.00 1.02 9.87
CA ALA A 105 -8.94 0.62 11.28
C ALA A 105 -7.79 -0.39 11.50
N LEU A 106 -6.54 0.10 11.45
CA LEU A 106 -5.35 -0.75 11.49
C LEU A 106 -5.13 -1.37 12.88
N PRO A 107 -4.93 -2.69 12.96
CA PRO A 107 -4.61 -3.40 14.22
C PRO A 107 -3.12 -3.26 14.56
N LEU A 108 -2.60 -2.04 14.50
CA LEU A 108 -1.21 -1.68 14.78
C LEU A 108 -1.16 -0.53 15.80
N PRO A 109 -0.15 -0.49 16.69
CA PRO A 109 0.04 0.62 17.60
C PRO A 109 0.38 1.92 16.86
N ASP A 110 0.21 3.03 17.56
CA ASP A 110 0.69 4.34 17.11
C ASP A 110 2.22 4.32 16.97
N ASP A 111 2.77 5.10 16.03
CA ASP A 111 4.21 5.25 15.81
C ASP A 111 5.00 3.91 15.75
N SER A 112 4.40 2.89 15.15
CA SER A 112 4.93 1.52 15.12
C SER A 112 5.68 1.17 13.84
N VAL A 113 5.47 1.87 12.73
CA VAL A 113 6.13 1.56 11.45
C VAL A 113 6.96 2.73 10.92
N ASP A 114 8.06 2.41 10.23
CA ASP A 114 8.94 3.38 9.58
C ASP A 114 8.42 3.81 8.20
N LEU A 115 7.72 2.89 7.53
CA LEU A 115 7.24 3.08 6.16
C LEU A 115 5.86 2.45 6.00
N VAL A 116 4.93 3.20 5.41
CA VAL A 116 3.68 2.65 4.87
C VAL A 116 3.82 2.58 3.36
N VAL A 117 3.51 1.42 2.78
CA VAL A 117 3.44 1.21 1.34
C VAL A 117 2.02 0.84 0.97
N ALA A 118 1.42 1.55 0.01
CA ALA A 118 0.09 1.26 -0.50
C ALA A 118 0.14 1.11 -2.02
N SER A 119 0.13 -0.13 -2.50
CA SER A 119 0.19 -0.43 -3.93
C SER A 119 -1.17 -0.87 -4.43
N ARG A 120 -1.79 -0.08 -5.32
CA ARG A 120 -3.07 -0.43 -5.97
C ARG A 120 -4.24 -0.68 -5.01
N LEU A 121 -4.17 -0.07 -3.83
CA LEU A 121 -5.25 -0.10 -2.84
C LEU A 121 -6.55 0.49 -3.45
N PRO A 122 -7.68 -0.23 -3.45
CA PRO A 122 -8.90 0.22 -4.10
C PRO A 122 -9.42 1.56 -3.57
N HIS A 123 -10.07 2.31 -4.45
CA HIS A 123 -10.61 3.65 -4.17
C HIS A 123 -11.97 3.66 -3.48
N GLY A 124 -12.66 2.51 -3.42
CA GLY A 124 -13.92 2.39 -2.68
C GLY A 124 -13.63 2.31 -1.20
N LEU A 125 -13.35 3.46 -0.63
CA LEU A 125 -13.63 3.71 0.77
C LEU A 125 -14.70 4.80 0.79
N SER A 126 -15.81 4.52 1.47
CA SER A 126 -16.88 5.44 1.82
C SER A 126 -16.35 6.71 2.52
N ASP A 127 -15.19 6.61 3.16
CA ASP A 127 -14.37 7.72 3.64
C ASP A 127 -12.88 7.51 3.26
N PRO A 128 -12.43 8.08 2.13
CA PRO A 128 -11.03 7.94 1.69
C PRO A 128 -10.04 8.66 2.62
N GLY A 129 -10.51 9.56 3.51
CA GLY A 129 -9.69 10.27 4.48
C GLY A 129 -9.27 9.40 5.66
N ARG A 130 -10.14 8.48 6.10
CA ARG A 130 -9.88 7.62 7.28
C ARG A 130 -8.61 6.77 7.16
N ARG A 131 -8.35 6.17 6.00
CA ARG A 131 -7.09 5.42 5.78
C ARG A 131 -5.85 6.28 5.99
N PHE A 132 -5.89 7.56 5.61
CA PHE A 132 -4.75 8.45 5.78
C PHE A 132 -4.57 8.87 7.24
N VAL A 133 -5.66 9.00 8.00
CA VAL A 133 -5.59 9.19 9.45
C VAL A 133 -4.90 8.00 10.12
N GLU A 134 -5.27 6.78 9.74
CA GLU A 134 -4.66 5.55 10.25
C GLU A 134 -3.20 5.40 9.82
N PHE A 135 -2.88 5.64 8.55
CA PHE A 135 -1.48 5.66 8.07
C PHE A 135 -0.65 6.68 8.84
N ALA A 136 -1.19 7.88 9.05
CA ALA A 136 -0.53 8.89 9.86
C ALA A 136 -0.39 8.45 11.32
N ARG A 137 -1.34 7.68 11.88
CA ARG A 137 -1.31 7.22 13.28
C ARG A 137 -0.23 6.18 13.50
N VAL A 138 -0.10 5.21 12.61
CA VAL A 138 0.86 4.11 12.77
C VAL A 138 2.27 4.48 12.33
N VAL A 139 2.45 5.45 11.43
CA VAL A 139 3.77 5.86 10.97
C VAL A 139 4.49 6.70 12.03
N ARG A 140 5.76 6.36 12.28
CA ARG A 140 6.63 7.12 13.20
C ARG A 140 6.81 8.58 12.77
N PRO A 141 7.21 9.49 13.68
CA PRO A 141 7.39 10.92 13.38
C PRO A 141 8.38 11.27 12.26
N ALA A 142 9.25 10.34 11.86
CA ALA A 142 10.18 10.48 10.72
C ALA A 142 9.87 9.52 9.56
N GLY A 143 8.86 8.68 9.72
CA GLY A 143 8.44 7.73 8.70
C GLY A 143 7.67 8.41 7.57
N ARG A 144 7.34 7.61 6.55
CA ARG A 144 6.70 8.13 5.33
C ARG A 144 5.72 7.13 4.73
N LEU A 145 4.90 7.64 3.83
CA LEU A 145 4.00 6.88 2.98
C LEU A 145 4.53 6.89 1.54
N VAL A 146 4.58 5.72 0.91
CA VAL A 146 4.80 5.58 -0.53
C VAL A 146 3.57 4.89 -1.12
N MET A 147 3.01 5.47 -2.19
CA MET A 147 1.78 4.97 -2.78
C MET A 147 1.83 4.97 -4.31
N VAL A 148 1.21 3.96 -4.92
CA VAL A 148 0.82 3.99 -6.34
C VAL A 148 -0.70 4.10 -6.44
N THR A 149 -1.19 5.06 -7.23
CA THR A 149 -2.62 5.29 -7.47
C THR A 149 -2.88 5.62 -8.93
N MET A 150 -4.02 5.16 -9.46
CA MET A 150 -4.40 5.41 -10.86
C MET A 150 -5.13 6.74 -11.05
N HIS A 151 -5.65 7.36 -9.99
CA HIS A 151 -6.45 8.58 -10.08
C HIS A 151 -5.89 9.71 -9.19
N ARG A 152 -5.48 10.82 -9.83
CA ARG A 152 -5.03 12.05 -9.16
C ARG A 152 -6.11 12.69 -8.30
N ALA A 153 -7.34 12.68 -8.80
CA ALA A 153 -8.49 13.29 -8.15
C ALA A 153 -8.80 12.62 -6.80
N THR A 154 -8.78 11.30 -6.68
CA THR A 154 -9.16 10.58 -5.44
C THR A 154 -8.03 10.42 -4.43
N ALA A 155 -6.78 10.73 -4.79
CA ALA A 155 -5.69 10.84 -3.82
C ALA A 155 -5.82 12.09 -2.94
N LEU A 156 -6.56 13.12 -3.41
CA LEU A 156 -6.58 14.47 -2.84
C LEU A 156 -7.97 15.17 -2.89
N ARG A 157 -9.09 14.45 -3.13
CA ARG A 157 -10.43 15.08 -3.20
C ARG A 157 -11.41 14.58 -2.15
N GLY A 158 -11.73 15.54 -1.31
CA GLY A 158 -12.67 15.55 -0.20
C GLY A 158 -12.56 16.96 0.38
N ARG A 159 -13.70 17.55 0.71
CA ARG A 159 -13.77 18.93 1.20
C ARG A 159 -13.29 18.91 2.66
N GLY A 160 -11.96 18.98 2.82
CA GLY A 160 -11.22 18.72 4.07
C GLY A 160 -9.79 18.19 3.85
N ASP A 161 -9.46 17.85 2.59
CA ASP A 161 -8.34 16.99 2.18
C ASP A 161 -6.98 17.70 2.07
N ALA A 162 -6.38 17.99 3.20
CA ALA A 162 -4.93 17.87 3.29
C ALA A 162 -4.61 16.48 3.85
N LEU A 163 -3.63 15.78 3.28
CA LEU A 163 -2.98 14.69 3.99
C LEU A 163 -2.65 15.18 5.41
N PRO A 164 -2.82 14.35 6.46
CA PRO A 164 -2.48 14.77 7.81
C PRO A 164 -1.08 15.38 7.82
N ARG A 165 -0.89 16.57 8.43
CA ARG A 165 0.35 17.37 8.31
C ARG A 165 1.63 16.57 8.62
N ARG A 166 1.53 15.55 9.47
CA ARG A 166 2.64 14.67 9.86
C ARG A 166 3.02 13.62 8.81
N LEU A 167 2.12 13.32 7.87
CA LEU A 167 2.30 12.26 6.88
C LEU A 167 3.08 12.77 5.66
N ARG A 168 4.35 12.38 5.57
CA ARG A 168 5.17 12.62 4.37
C ARG A 168 4.83 11.59 3.30
N ALA A 169 4.26 12.00 2.17
CA ALA A 169 3.82 11.09 1.12
C ALA A 169 4.59 11.27 -0.19
N SER A 170 5.00 10.17 -0.80
CA SER A 170 5.48 10.09 -2.19
C SER A 170 4.50 9.25 -3.01
N VAL A 171 4.02 9.77 -4.14
CA VAL A 171 2.93 9.15 -4.90
C VAL A 171 3.31 8.99 -6.37
N VAL A 172 3.13 7.78 -6.91
CA VAL A 172 3.16 7.50 -8.35
C VAL A 172 1.74 7.57 -8.90
N PHE A 173 1.55 8.33 -9.98
CA PHE A 173 0.29 8.38 -10.72
C PHE A 173 0.45 7.63 -12.05
N THR A 174 -0.43 6.67 -12.31
CA THR A 174 -0.35 5.80 -13.50
C THR A 174 -1.42 6.10 -14.56
N GLY A 175 -2.33 7.05 -14.28
CA GLY A 175 -3.35 7.51 -15.22
C GLY A 175 -2.87 8.64 -16.14
N SER A 176 -3.27 8.60 -17.40
CA SER A 176 -3.07 9.67 -18.38
C SER A 176 -4.16 10.74 -18.24
N ASP A 177 -3.89 11.79 -17.45
CA ASP A 177 -4.47 13.10 -17.76
C ASP A 177 -3.42 13.86 -18.58
N ASP A 178 -3.84 14.21 -19.80
CA ASP A 178 -3.07 14.67 -20.94
C ASP A 178 -2.19 15.91 -20.65
N ARG A 179 -0.98 15.89 -21.23
CA ARG A 179 0.08 16.93 -21.30
C ARG A 179 0.89 17.17 -19.99
N ASP A 180 2.21 16.91 -20.07
CA ASP A 180 3.29 17.22 -19.10
C ASP A 180 3.74 16.17 -18.05
N ALA A 181 3.33 14.90 -18.15
CA ALA A 181 3.71 13.89 -17.15
C ALA A 181 5.00 13.10 -17.46
N HIS A 182 6.15 13.78 -17.56
CA HIS A 182 7.45 13.17 -17.28
C HIS A 182 8.06 13.85 -16.05
N HIS A 183 8.11 13.11 -14.94
CA HIS A 183 8.86 13.40 -13.72
C HIS A 183 8.62 14.76 -13.05
N ARG A 184 7.65 14.84 -12.13
CA ARG A 184 7.70 15.85 -11.04
C ARG A 184 7.69 15.15 -9.70
N ARG A 185 8.83 15.17 -8.99
CA ARG A 185 8.90 14.93 -7.55
C ARG A 185 7.99 15.96 -6.87
N ILE A 186 7.05 15.49 -6.05
CA ILE A 186 6.32 16.38 -5.14
C ILE A 186 7.37 16.97 -4.19
N ARG A 187 7.57 18.29 -4.24
CA ARG A 187 8.51 18.99 -3.37
C ARG A 187 7.95 19.02 -1.95
N ASP A 188 8.81 18.71 -0.99
CA ASP A 188 8.62 18.94 0.45
C ASP A 188 8.00 20.33 0.67
N HIS A 189 6.81 20.40 1.28
CA HIS A 189 6.31 21.64 1.85
C HIS A 189 7.09 21.92 3.13
N ARG A 190 8.29 22.48 2.99
CA ARG A 190 8.94 23.29 4.02
C ARG A 190 8.76 24.75 3.66
N HIS A 191 7.92 25.45 4.40
CA HIS A 191 7.92 26.90 4.62
C HIS A 191 7.07 27.12 5.88
N ALA A 192 7.40 27.99 6.82
CA ALA A 192 8.56 28.81 7.13
C ALA A 192 8.39 29.18 8.62
#